data_AF-A0A1I7VLI4-F1
#
_entry.id   AF-A0A1I7VLI4-F1
#
_cell.length_a   1.000
_cell.length_b   1.000
_cell.length_c   1.000
_cell.angle_alpha   90.00
_cell.angle_beta   90.00
_cell.angle_gamma   90.00
#
_symmetry.space_group_name_H-M   'P 1'
#
loop_
_entity.id
_entity.type
_entity.pdbx_description
1 polymer ?
#
loop_
_entity_poly.entity_id
_entity_poly.type
_entity_poly.pdbx_seq_one_letter_code
_entity_poly.pdbx_strand_id
1 'polypeptide(L)'
;MVGGKAKEMRGAVCIREGSSRAVFAVMGHDHGPKIPSYKIYNNYREIPKLRAHEERLERIGLKDPWIRNYSYLFMGRFAGDPWGSFKYMIRAGWKLGCGVAAAVIVVEESYMYWKYGHTHWGKEHH
;
A
#
# COMPACT_ATOMS: atom_id res chain seq x y z
N MET A 1 -25.68 20.47 38.97
CA MET A 1 -24.28 20.06 38.70
C MET A 1 -24.31 18.91 37.71
N VAL A 2 -24.09 19.17 36.42
CA VAL A 2 -23.96 18.13 35.40
C VAL A 2 -22.68 18.45 34.63
N GLY A 3 -21.64 17.65 34.87
CA GLY A 3 -20.30 17.84 34.34
C GLY A 3 -20.25 17.51 32.85
N GLY A 4 -19.92 18.51 32.03
CA GLY A 4 -19.59 18.31 30.62
C GLY A 4 -18.17 17.77 30.49
N LYS A 5 -18.03 16.50 30.11
CA LYS A 5 -16.76 15.95 29.62
C LYS A 5 -16.61 16.32 28.14
N ALA A 6 -15.85 17.38 27.87
CA ALA A 6 -15.25 17.61 26.57
C ALA A 6 -14.22 16.50 26.31
N LYS A 7 -14.47 15.64 25.31
CA LYS A 7 -13.49 14.65 24.84
C LYS A 7 -12.81 15.19 23.60
N GLU A 8 -11.57 15.61 23.81
CA GLU A 8 -10.60 16.06 22.83
C GLU A 8 -10.36 14.97 21.78
N MET A 9 -10.82 15.19 20.54
CA MET A 9 -10.49 14.35 19.40
C MET A 9 -9.16 14.82 18.79
N ARG A 10 -8.07 14.20 19.21
CA ARG A 10 -6.75 14.39 18.59
C ARG A 10 -6.66 13.56 17.31
N GLY A 11 -6.54 14.28 16.19
CA GLY A 11 -5.65 13.95 15.08
C GLY A 11 -5.77 12.58 14.42
N ALA A 12 -6.80 12.39 13.60
CA ALA A 12 -6.75 11.45 12.47
C ALA A 12 -6.58 12.28 11.20
N VAL A 13 -5.33 12.42 10.71
CA VAL A 13 -5.06 12.95 9.37
C VAL A 13 -5.38 11.82 8.38
N CYS A 14 -6.63 11.78 7.93
CA CYS A 14 -7.02 10.99 6.77
C CYS A 14 -6.42 11.65 5.51
N ILE A 15 -5.36 11.05 4.95
CA ILE A 15 -4.87 11.42 3.61
C ILE A 15 -5.91 10.92 2.60
N ARG A 16 -6.67 11.86 2.06
CA ARG A 16 -7.75 11.67 1.08
C ARG A 16 -7.17 11.13 -0.24
N GLU A 17 -7.64 9.95 -0.63
CA GLU A 17 -7.56 9.38 -1.97
C GLU A 17 -8.04 10.39 -3.03
N GLY A 18 -7.24 10.60 -4.07
CA GLY A 18 -7.67 11.41 -5.20
C GLY A 18 -6.66 11.43 -6.34
N SER A 19 -7.10 10.91 -7.49
CA SER A 19 -6.58 11.21 -8.83
C SER A 19 -5.49 10.29 -9.40
N SER A 20 -5.92 9.08 -9.74
CA SER A 20 -5.39 8.32 -10.88
C SER A 20 -5.59 9.11 -12.18
N ARG A 21 -4.50 9.58 -12.80
CA ARG A 21 -4.29 9.82 -14.25
C ARG A 21 -3.08 10.76 -14.45
N ALA A 22 -1.88 10.20 -14.58
CA ALA A 22 -0.73 10.95 -15.07
C ALA A 22 -0.70 10.84 -16.60
N VAL A 23 -1.30 11.84 -17.26
CA VAL A 23 -1.07 12.11 -18.69
C VAL A 23 0.25 12.88 -18.76
N PHE A 24 1.26 12.31 -19.42
CA PHE A 24 2.56 12.95 -19.60
C PHE A 24 2.39 14.16 -20.54
N ALA A 25 2.31 15.36 -19.96
CA ALA A 25 2.46 16.62 -20.68
C ALA A 25 3.83 17.22 -20.34
N VAL A 26 4.71 17.30 -21.35
CA VAL A 26 5.99 17.99 -21.29
C VAL A 26 5.76 19.44 -21.69
N MET A 27 5.90 20.38 -20.76
CA MET A 27 6.02 21.82 -21.03
C MET A 27 7.13 22.39 -20.14
N GLY A 28 8.06 23.12 -20.77
CA GLY A 28 9.23 23.71 -20.13
C GLY A 28 8.95 25.06 -19.45
N HIS A 29 9.69 25.28 -18.36
CA HIS A 29 10.34 26.52 -17.86
C HIS A 29 10.69 26.25 -16.38
N ASP A 30 11.97 26.26 -16.03
CA ASP A 30 12.56 26.40 -14.68
C ASP A 30 11.82 25.90 -13.42
N HIS A 31 11.20 24.73 -13.47
CA HIS A 31 10.70 24.06 -12.28
C HIS A 31 11.15 22.60 -12.26
N GLY A 32 12.42 22.39 -11.91
CA GLY A 32 12.83 21.10 -11.35
C GLY A 32 11.87 20.70 -10.23
N PRO A 33 11.69 19.39 -9.97
CA PRO A 33 10.76 18.92 -8.94
C PRO A 33 10.98 19.69 -7.65
N LYS A 34 9.93 20.34 -7.13
CA LYS A 34 10.01 21.17 -5.91
C LYS A 34 10.53 20.30 -4.77
N ILE A 35 11.75 20.59 -4.34
CA ILE A 35 12.42 19.81 -3.28
C ILE A 35 11.63 20.05 -1.99
N PRO A 36 11.11 18.99 -1.34
CA PRO A 36 10.35 19.14 -0.11
C PRO A 36 11.25 19.64 1.03
N SER A 37 10.66 20.32 2.01
CA SER A 37 11.42 20.86 3.15
C SER A 37 12.19 19.77 3.89
N TYR A 38 13.45 20.05 4.22
CA TYR A 38 14.31 19.14 4.98
C TYR A 38 13.74 18.71 6.34
N LYS A 39 12.80 19.49 6.90
CA LYS A 39 12.19 19.22 8.21
C LYS A 39 11.33 17.96 8.23
N ILE A 40 10.85 17.50 7.07
CA ILE A 40 10.00 16.32 6.93
C ILE A 40 10.75 15.04 7.37
N TYR A 41 12.07 15.02 7.22
CA TYR A 41 12.94 13.89 7.53
C TYR A 41 13.38 13.83 9.00
N ASN A 42 13.02 14.81 9.83
CA ASN A 42 13.39 14.81 11.25
C ASN A 42 12.76 13.67 12.06
N ASN A 43 11.72 13.03 11.51
CA ASN A 43 10.99 11.96 12.16
C ASN A 43 11.65 10.56 12.00
N TYR A 44 12.97 10.46 12.18
CA TYR A 44 13.70 9.20 11.98
C TYR A 44 13.54 8.20 13.14
N ARG A 45 13.16 8.66 14.34
CA ARG A 45 13.00 7.84 15.56
C ARG A 45 11.76 6.93 15.54
N GLU A 46 10.76 7.30 14.75
CA GLU A 46 9.54 6.49 14.57
C GLU A 46 9.80 5.24 13.70
N ILE A 47 10.84 5.25 12.87
CA ILE A 47 11.16 4.13 11.98
C ILE A 47 11.91 3.04 12.77
N PRO A 48 11.36 1.83 12.92
CA PRO A 48 11.92 0.80 13.79
C PRO A 48 13.33 0.35 13.36
N LYS A 49 13.60 0.33 12.06
CA LYS A 49 14.91 -0.08 11.52
C LYS A 49 16.02 0.94 11.81
N LEU A 50 15.71 2.24 11.77
CA LEU A 50 16.64 3.32 12.10
C LEU A 50 16.87 3.41 13.61
N ARG A 51 15.80 3.25 14.41
CA ARG A 51 15.92 3.18 15.88
C ARG A 51 16.83 2.04 16.33
N ALA A 52 16.64 0.83 15.78
CA ALA A 52 17.49 -0.30 16.10
C ALA A 52 18.96 -0.08 15.68
N HIS A 53 19.21 0.75 14.67
CA HIS A 53 20.56 1.13 14.27
C HIS A 53 21.18 2.15 15.24
N GLU A 54 20.41 3.17 15.64
CA GLU A 54 20.81 4.14 16.68
C GLU A 54 21.16 3.41 17.98
N GLU A 55 20.30 2.53 18.48
CA GLU A 55 20.53 1.74 19.70
C GLU A 55 21.79 0.86 19.61
N ARG A 56 22.09 0.30 18.43
CA ARG A 56 23.31 -0.49 18.21
C ARG A 56 24.57 0.36 18.31
N LEU A 57 24.54 1.58 17.78
CA LEU A 57 25.67 2.51 17.81
C LEU A 57 25.83 3.13 19.21
N GLU A 58 24.73 3.45 19.88
CA GLU A 58 24.73 3.96 21.26
C GLU A 58 25.35 2.96 22.23
N ARG A 59 25.14 1.65 22.05
CA ARG A 59 25.84 0.61 22.83
C ARG A 59 27.37 0.64 22.67
N ILE A 60 27.86 1.15 21.54
CA ILE A 60 29.29 1.32 21.25
C ILE A 60 29.77 2.71 21.71
N GLY A 61 28.85 3.61 22.09
CA GLY A 61 29.13 5.01 22.41
C GLY A 61 29.30 5.91 21.18
N LEU A 62 28.88 5.44 19.99
CA LEU A 62 28.97 6.18 18.74
C LEU A 62 27.60 6.71 18.31
N LYS A 63 27.58 7.89 17.68
CA LYS A 63 26.37 8.49 17.11
C LYS A 63 26.56 8.79 15.63
N ASP A 64 25.61 8.38 14.80
CA ASP A 64 25.64 8.64 13.35
C ASP A 64 25.03 10.02 13.02
N PRO A 65 25.80 10.98 12.48
CA PRO A 65 25.30 12.29 12.07
C PRO A 65 24.44 12.25 10.79
N TRP A 66 24.51 11.18 10.00
CA TRP A 66 23.82 11.05 8.71
C TRP A 66 22.50 10.28 8.78
N ILE A 67 22.09 9.83 9.96
CA ILE A 67 20.89 9.01 10.17
C ILE A 67 19.62 9.62 9.56
N ARG A 68 19.50 10.95 9.57
CA ARG A 68 18.38 11.68 8.97
C ARG A 68 18.34 11.52 7.45
N ASN A 69 19.49 11.44 6.79
CA ASN A 69 19.56 11.26 5.34
C ASN A 69 18.97 9.92 4.92
N TYR A 70 19.04 8.87 5.75
CA TYR A 70 18.47 7.56 5.39
C TYR A 70 16.96 7.46 5.63
N SER A 71 16.36 8.41 6.32
CA SER A 71 14.93 8.37 6.66
C SER A 71 14.02 8.29 5.44
N TYR A 72 14.36 8.95 4.32
CA TYR A 72 13.52 8.95 3.11
C TYR A 72 13.30 7.55 2.53
N LEU A 73 14.28 6.65 2.67
CA LEU A 73 14.20 5.26 2.18
C LEU A 73 13.07 4.49 2.87
N PHE A 74 12.73 4.90 4.08
CA PHE A 74 11.77 4.21 4.94
C PHE A 74 10.42 4.96 5.10
N MET A 75 10.20 6.03 4.33
CA MET A 75 8.98 6.84 4.39
C MET A 75 7.97 6.54 3.26
N GLY A 76 8.29 5.62 2.34
CA GLY A 76 7.42 5.23 1.22
C GLY A 76 6.23 4.35 1.63
N ARG A 77 5.21 4.26 0.76
CA ARG A 77 3.98 3.45 0.98
C ARG A 77 4.25 1.95 1.26
N PHE A 78 5.40 1.45 0.83
CA PHE A 78 5.85 0.06 1.03
C PHE A 78 7.13 -0.03 1.85
N ALA A 79 7.53 1.08 2.48
CA ALA A 79 8.78 1.15 3.18
C ALA A 79 8.80 0.23 4.40
N GLY A 80 9.65 -0.80 4.34
CA GLY A 80 9.97 -1.64 5.47
C GLY A 80 9.09 -2.86 5.68
N ASP A 81 8.02 -3.05 4.89
CA ASP A 81 7.18 -4.26 4.95
C ASP A 81 7.19 -5.04 3.61
N PRO A 82 8.15 -5.97 3.43
CA PRO A 82 8.19 -6.88 2.29
C PRO A 82 6.91 -7.72 2.18
N TRP A 83 6.33 -8.09 3.32
CA TRP A 83 5.16 -8.97 3.38
C TRP A 83 3.87 -8.23 3.01
N GLY A 84 3.72 -6.99 3.46
CA GLY A 84 2.65 -6.09 3.03
C GLY A 84 2.67 -5.83 1.53
N SER A 85 3.86 -5.62 0.97
CA SER A 85 4.08 -5.43 -0.48
C SER A 85 3.71 -6.69 -1.28
N PHE A 86 4.11 -7.86 -0.79
CA PHE A 86 3.79 -9.15 -1.41
C PHE A 86 2.29 -9.44 -1.39
N LYS A 87 1.62 -9.24 -0.25
CA LYS A 87 0.17 -9.38 -0.12
C LYS A 87 -0.59 -8.41 -1.03
N TYR A 88 -0.09 -7.18 -1.16
CA TYR A 88 -0.68 -6.19 -2.05
C TYR A 88 -0.58 -6.63 -3.51
N MET A 89 0.58 -7.14 -3.93
CA MET A 89 0.79 -7.67 -5.28
C MET A 89 -0.18 -8.81 -5.61
N ILE A 90 -0.30 -9.81 -4.74
CA ILE A 90 -1.23 -10.93 -4.95
C ILE A 90 -2.69 -10.44 -4.98
N ARG A 91 -3.07 -9.59 -4.03
CA ARG A 91 -4.46 -9.16 -3.89
C ARG A 91 -4.93 -8.15 -4.94
N ALA A 92 -3.99 -7.41 -5.55
CA ALA A 92 -4.28 -6.50 -6.66
C ALA A 92 -4.81 -7.24 -7.89
N GLY A 93 -4.24 -8.41 -8.22
CA GLY A 93 -4.69 -9.23 -9.35
C GLY A 93 -5.85 -10.18 -9.03
N TRP A 94 -5.97 -10.60 -7.77
CA TRP A 94 -6.90 -11.65 -7.36
C TRP A 94 -8.36 -11.35 -7.69
N LYS A 95 -8.86 -10.14 -7.40
CA LYS A 95 -10.28 -9.80 -7.64
C LYS A 95 -10.65 -9.81 -9.12
N LEU A 96 -9.74 -9.31 -9.96
CA LEU A 96 -9.95 -9.26 -11.41
C LEU A 96 -9.84 -10.67 -12.01
N GLY A 97 -8.85 -11.46 -11.56
CA GLY A 97 -8.69 -12.86 -11.97
C GLY A 97 -9.91 -13.72 -11.63
N CYS A 98 -10.41 -13.64 -10.39
CA CYS A 98 -11.63 -14.36 -9.99
C CYS A 98 -12.86 -13.94 -10.80
N GLY A 99 -12.98 -12.64 -11.12
CA GLY A 99 -14.09 -12.15 -11.94
C GLY A 99 -14.07 -12.73 -13.36
N VAL A 100 -12.90 -12.76 -14.01
CA VAL A 100 -12.73 -13.34 -15.34
C VAL A 100 -12.98 -14.86 -15.30
N ALA A 101 -12.43 -15.56 -14.32
CA ALA A 101 -12.62 -17.01 -14.18
C ALA A 101 -14.11 -17.37 -14.00
N ALA A 102 -14.83 -16.66 -13.12
CA ALA A 102 -16.26 -16.88 -12.94
C ALA A 102 -17.06 -16.58 -14.22
N ALA A 103 -16.71 -15.52 -14.96
CA ALA A 103 -17.37 -15.20 -16.21
C ALA A 103 -17.17 -16.31 -17.27
N VAL A 104 -15.95 -16.83 -17.40
CA VAL A 104 -15.66 -17.95 -18.32
C VAL A 104 -16.46 -19.19 -17.94
N ILE A 105 -16.48 -19.57 -16.66
CA ILE A 105 -17.26 -20.72 -16.17
C ILE A 105 -18.75 -20.57 -16.52
N VAL A 106 -19.33 -19.39 -16.29
CA VAL A 106 -20.74 -19.13 -16.61
C VAL A 106 -21.01 -19.20 -18.12
N VAL A 107 -20.11 -18.65 -18.94
CA VAL A 107 -20.23 -18.72 -20.40
C VAL A 107 -20.15 -20.16 -20.89
N GLU A 108 -19.18 -20.93 -20.41
CA GLU A 108 -19.01 -22.34 -20.78
C GLU A 108 -20.23 -23.17 -20.37
N GLU A 109 -20.70 -23.02 -19.14
CA GLU A 109 -21.88 -23.73 -18.64
C GLU A 109 -23.16 -23.36 -19.40
N SER A 110 -23.39 -22.06 -19.63
CA SER A 110 -24.56 -21.61 -20.38
C SER A 110 -24.57 -22.12 -21.83
N TYR A 111 -23.39 -22.17 -22.47
CA TYR A 111 -23.24 -22.68 -23.82
C TYR A 111 -23.46 -24.20 -23.87
N MET A 112 -22.87 -24.95 -22.94
CA MET A 112 -23.05 -26.41 -22.86
C MET A 112 -24.50 -26.80 -22.55
N TYR A 113 -25.15 -26.09 -21.63
CA TYR A 113 -26.56 -26.30 -21.31
C TYR A 113 -27.45 -26.09 -22.55
N TRP A 114 -27.20 -25.04 -23.33
CA TRP A 114 -27.98 -24.74 -24.53
C TRP A 114 -27.78 -25.74 -25.67
N LYS A 115 -26.55 -26.25 -25.86
CA LYS A 115 -26.22 -27.15 -26.98
C LYS A 115 -26.36 -28.64 -26.68
N TYR A 116 -26.04 -29.07 -25.46
CA TYR A 116 -25.91 -30.48 -25.10
C TYR A 116 -26.82 -30.89 -23.93
N GLY A 117 -27.57 -29.95 -23.33
CA GLY A 117 -28.57 -30.23 -22.30
C GLY A 117 -28.01 -30.68 -20.95
N HIS A 118 -26.69 -30.73 -20.77
CA HIS A 118 -26.03 -31.20 -19.57
C HIS A 118 -24.85 -30.29 -19.17
N THR A 119 -24.66 -30.09 -17.87
CA THR A 119 -23.57 -29.31 -17.24
C THR A 119 -22.43 -30.24 -16.82
N HIS A 120 -21.17 -29.77 -16.79
CA HIS A 120 -20.03 -30.67 -16.51
C HIS A 120 -19.93 -31.12 -15.04
N TRP A 121 -20.69 -30.49 -14.15
CA TRP A 121 -20.77 -30.81 -12.71
C TRP A 121 -21.64 -32.03 -12.38
N GLY A 122 -22.40 -32.57 -13.34
CA GLY A 122 -23.39 -33.63 -13.12
C GLY A 122 -22.92 -35.06 -13.43
N LYS A 123 -21.62 -35.30 -13.61
CA LYS A 123 -21.12 -36.67 -13.84
C LYS A 123 -20.99 -37.38 -12.50
N GLU A 124 -22.03 -38.12 -12.13
CA GLU A 124 -21.97 -39.06 -11.01
C GLU A 124 -20.86 -40.08 -11.24
N HIS A 125 -19.95 -40.18 -10.28
CA HIS A 125 -18.93 -41.22 -10.24
C HIS A 125 -19.59 -42.53 -9.76
N HIS A 126 -19.81 -43.45 -10.70
CA HIS A 126 -20.01 -44.87 -10.43
C HIS A 126 -18.76 -45.63 -10.85
#